data_AF-A0A087MDQ1-F1
#
_entry.id   AF-A0A087MDQ1-F1
#
_cell.length_a   1.000
_cell.length_b   1.000
_cell.length_c   1.000
_cell.angle_alpha   90.00
_cell.angle_beta   90.00
_cell.angle_gamma   90.00
#
_symmetry.space_group_name_H-M   'P 1'
#
loop_
_entity.id
_entity.type
_entity.pdbx_description
1 polymer ?
#
loop_
_entity_poly.entity_id
_entity_poly.type
_entity_poly.pdbx_seq_one_letter_code
_entity_poly.pdbx_strand_id
1 'polypeptide(L)'
;MSSEEFFELKNLLLEQRALLNILIPDDVPLSFICDRTGKSRQAIRDYLHYNYKEKKDFYLKKGKIYVAKEAAIQILQRSKI
;
A
#
# COMPACT_ATOMS: atom_id res chain seq x y z
N MET A 1 13.99 27.05 -14.29
CA MET A 1 12.98 26.07 -14.72
C MET A 1 11.81 26.86 -15.26
N SER A 2 11.51 26.71 -16.54
CA SER A 2 10.33 27.32 -17.17
C SER A 2 9.06 26.62 -16.67
N SER A 3 7.90 27.27 -16.84
CA SER A 3 6.62 26.63 -16.52
C SER A 3 6.40 25.35 -17.34
N GLU A 4 6.85 25.32 -18.60
CA GLU A 4 6.75 24.14 -19.48
C GLU A 4 7.59 22.97 -18.95
N GLU A 5 8.84 23.20 -18.58
CA GLU A 5 9.72 22.19 -17.97
C GLU A 5 9.12 21.63 -16.67
N PHE A 6 8.48 22.48 -15.87
CA PHE A 6 7.79 22.05 -14.65
C PHE A 6 6.58 21.16 -14.93
N PHE A 7 5.75 21.51 -15.92
CA PHE A 7 4.59 20.72 -16.30
C PHE A 7 5.00 19.36 -16.88
N GLU A 8 6.05 19.33 -17.70
CA GLU A 8 6.59 18.09 -18.25
C GLU A 8 7.11 17.16 -17.15
N LEU A 9 7.92 17.69 -16.22
CA LEU A 9 8.40 16.92 -15.07
C LEU A 9 7.25 16.35 -14.22
N LYS A 10 6.22 17.16 -13.96
CA LYS A 10 5.03 16.71 -13.23
C LYS A 10 4.33 15.56 -13.95
N ASN A 11 4.18 15.63 -15.26
CA ASN A 11 3.52 14.58 -16.05
C ASN A 11 4.33 13.28 -16.00
N LEU A 12 5.66 13.35 -16.19
CA LEU A 12 6.55 12.20 -16.07
C LEU A 12 6.47 11.54 -14.69
N LEU A 13 6.38 12.32 -13.61
CA LEU A 13 6.20 11.80 -12.25
C LEU A 13 4.83 11.12 -12.05
N LEU A 14 3.77 11.65 -12.66
CA LEU A 14 2.44 11.04 -12.60
C LEU A 14 2.38 9.71 -13.36
N GLU A 15 3.04 9.62 -14.51
CA GLU A 15 3.17 8.38 -15.28
C GLU A 15 3.93 7.31 -14.49
N GLN A 16 5.07 7.67 -13.89
CA GLN A 16 5.81 6.75 -13.03
C GLN A 16 4.98 6.27 -11.84
N ARG A 17 4.20 7.16 -11.19
CA ARG A 17 3.30 6.76 -10.10
C ARG A 17 2.25 5.75 -10.56
N ALA A 18 1.70 5.92 -11.77
CA ALA A 18 0.72 4.99 -12.32
C ALA A 18 1.34 3.60 -12.55
N LEU A 19 2.56 3.54 -13.10
CA LEU A 19 3.29 2.29 -13.29
C LEU A 19 3.62 1.58 -11.96
N LEU A 20 4.04 2.34 -10.95
CA LEU A 20 4.33 1.79 -9.61
C LEU A 20 3.08 1.20 -8.94
N ASN A 21 1.90 1.80 -9.16
CA ASN A 21 0.64 1.25 -8.65
C ASN A 21 0.31 -0.11 -9.28
N ILE A 22 0.75 -0.42 -10.50
CA ILE A 22 0.53 -1.74 -11.14
C ILE A 22 1.34 -2.85 -10.46
N LEU A 23 2.50 -2.51 -9.88
CA LEU A 23 3.38 -3.48 -9.23
C LEU A 23 2.83 -4.02 -7.91
N ILE A 24 1.81 -3.37 -7.34
CA ILE A 24 1.13 -3.84 -6.12
C ILE A 24 -0.05 -4.72 -6.54
N PRO A 25 -0.05 -6.02 -6.17
CA PRO A 25 -1.16 -6.93 -6.44
C PRO A 25 -2.47 -6.42 -5.83
N ASP A 26 -3.60 -6.81 -6.41
CA ASP A 26 -4.93 -6.47 -5.86
C ASP A 26 -5.11 -7.05 -4.44
N ASP A 27 -4.53 -8.24 -4.22
CA ASP A 27 -4.51 -8.95 -2.95
C ASP A 27 -3.08 -8.98 -2.39
N VAL A 28 -2.76 -8.09 -1.46
CA VAL A 28 -1.42 -8.01 -0.87
C VAL A 28 -1.35 -8.90 0.38
N PRO A 29 -0.46 -9.91 0.43
CA PRO A 29 -0.34 -10.75 1.62
C PRO A 29 0.22 -9.92 2.79
N LEU A 30 -0.29 -10.14 4.01
CA LEU A 30 0.17 -9.44 5.21
C LEU A 30 1.70 -9.51 5.40
N SER A 31 2.32 -10.62 5.01
CA SER A 31 3.77 -10.79 5.07
C SER A 31 4.52 -9.74 4.24
N PHE A 32 4.03 -9.40 3.04
CA PHE A 32 4.65 -8.37 2.21
C PHE A 32 4.67 -7.01 2.93
N ILE A 33 3.58 -6.67 3.61
CA ILE A 33 3.50 -5.44 4.40
C ILE A 33 4.49 -5.49 5.57
N CYS A 34 4.61 -6.63 6.26
CA CYS A 34 5.58 -6.80 7.34
C CYS A 34 7.02 -6.61 6.83
N ASP A 35 7.37 -7.25 5.71
CA ASP A 35 8.70 -7.20 5.11
C ASP A 35 9.08 -5.77 4.70
N ARG A 36 8.12 -4.99 4.18
CA ARG A 36 8.34 -3.60 3.76
C ARG A 36 8.35 -2.59 4.90
N THR A 37 7.61 -2.85 5.97
CA THR A 37 7.48 -1.92 7.11
C THR A 37 8.45 -2.25 8.26
N GLY A 38 9.05 -3.44 8.25
CA GLY A 38 9.88 -3.96 9.34
C GLY A 38 9.10 -4.27 10.62
N LYS A 39 7.77 -4.26 10.57
CA LYS A 39 6.89 -4.48 11.72
C LYS A 39 6.53 -5.96 11.88
N SER A 40 6.25 -6.36 13.11
CA SER A 40 5.78 -7.71 13.39
C SER A 40 4.38 -7.94 12.80
N ARG A 41 4.05 -9.19 12.47
CA ARG A 41 2.70 -9.56 12.01
C ARG A 41 1.61 -9.14 12.98
N GLN A 42 1.87 -9.24 14.28
CA GLN A 42 0.92 -8.85 15.32
C GLN A 42 0.63 -7.34 15.27
N ALA A 43 1.67 -6.52 15.18
CA ALA A 43 1.52 -5.07 15.10
C ALA A 43 0.72 -4.63 13.86
N ILE A 44 1.02 -5.19 12.68
CA ILE A 44 0.25 -4.87 11.47
C ILE A 44 -1.19 -5.38 11.58
N ARG A 45 -1.40 -6.56 12.17
CA ARG A 45 -2.74 -7.12 12.38
C ARG A 45 -3.58 -6.22 13.30
N ASP A 46 -3.03 -5.79 14.43
CA ASP A 46 -3.73 -4.92 15.38
C ASP A 46 -4.04 -3.55 14.73
N TYR A 47 -3.07 -3.03 13.97
CA TYR A 47 -3.26 -1.80 13.20
C TYR A 47 -4.38 -1.93 12.17
N LEU A 48 -4.47 -3.05 11.43
CA LEU A 48 -5.56 -3.33 10.51
C LEU A 48 -6.91 -3.37 11.22
N HIS A 49 -7.01 -4.10 12.33
CA HIS A 49 -8.25 -4.20 13.09
C HIS A 49 -8.73 -2.86 13.66
N TYR A 50 -7.82 -1.96 14.02
CA TYR A 50 -8.17 -0.65 14.56
C TYR A 50 -8.53 0.40 13.49
N ASN A 51 -7.85 0.36 12.33
CA ASN A 51 -7.92 1.45 11.34
C ASN A 51 -8.69 1.08 10.05
N TYR A 52 -8.96 -0.20 9.82
CA TYR A 52 -9.50 -0.69 8.55
C TYR A 52 -10.67 -1.65 8.77
N LYS A 53 -11.48 -1.86 7.73
CA LYS A 53 -12.66 -2.73 7.79
C LYS A 53 -12.34 -4.14 7.32
N GLU A 54 -12.55 -5.12 8.19
CA GLU A 54 -12.47 -6.53 7.83
C GLU A 54 -13.50 -6.87 6.75
N LYS A 55 -13.17 -7.84 5.87
CA LYS A 55 -13.92 -8.24 4.66
C LYS A 55 -13.95 -7.22 3.52
N LYS A 56 -13.50 -5.98 3.75
CA LYS A 56 -13.36 -4.96 2.71
C LYS A 56 -11.89 -4.63 2.45
N ASP A 57 -11.23 -4.10 3.47
CA ASP A 57 -9.87 -3.57 3.37
C ASP A 57 -8.82 -4.64 3.69
N PHE A 58 -9.19 -5.63 4.51
CA PHE A 58 -8.40 -6.84 4.72
C PHE A 58 -9.31 -8.02 5.01
N TYR A 59 -8.87 -9.22 4.69
CA TYR A 59 -9.67 -10.43 4.82
C TYR A 59 -8.82 -11.70 4.88
N LEU A 60 -9.40 -12.78 5.37
CA LEU A 60 -8.76 -14.08 5.44
C LEU A 60 -9.05 -14.89 4.16
N LYS A 61 -7.99 -15.35 3.47
CA LYS A 61 -8.09 -16.21 2.28
C LYS A 61 -7.10 -17.37 2.45
N LYS A 62 -7.62 -18.60 2.46
CA LYS A 62 -6.84 -19.85 2.66
C LYS A 62 -5.93 -19.81 3.91
N GLY A 63 -6.46 -19.32 5.03
CA GLY A 63 -5.73 -19.24 6.31
C GLY A 63 -4.66 -18.14 6.39
N LYS A 64 -4.52 -17.30 5.36
CA LYS A 64 -3.61 -16.14 5.36
C LYS A 64 -4.41 -14.84 5.27
N ILE A 65 -3.91 -13.79 5.93
CA ILE A 65 -4.50 -12.46 5.83
C ILE A 65 -3.98 -11.79 4.57
N TYR A 66 -4.91 -11.27 3.78
CA TYR A 66 -4.65 -10.40 2.64
C TYR A 66 -5.25 -9.03 2.91
N VAL A 67 -4.61 -8.02 2.34
CA VAL A 67 -4.98 -6.62 2.43
C VAL A 67 -5.28 -6.15 1.01
N ALA A 68 -6.41 -5.48 0.84
CA ALA A 68 -6.76 -4.87 -0.44
C ALA A 68 -5.69 -3.84 -0.84
N LYS A 69 -5.41 -3.77 -2.14
CA LYS A 69 -4.39 -2.89 -2.71
C LYS A 69 -4.41 -1.46 -2.19
N GLU A 70 -5.58 -0.82 -2.13
CA GLU A 70 -5.70 0.57 -1.67
C GLU A 70 -5.29 0.71 -0.21
N ALA A 71 -5.72 -0.22 0.65
CA ALA A 71 -5.33 -0.24 2.05
C ALA A 71 -3.83 -0.53 2.20
N ALA A 72 -3.28 -1.45 1.42
CA ALA A 72 -1.85 -1.74 1.41
C ALA A 72 -1.01 -0.52 1.00
N ILE A 73 -1.41 0.20 -0.06
CA ILE A 73 -0.75 1.44 -0.50
C ILE A 73 -0.76 2.48 0.63
N GLN A 74 -1.91 2.69 1.26
CA GLN A 74 -2.03 3.64 2.36
C GLN A 74 -1.13 3.28 3.54
N ILE A 75 -0.99 1.99 3.86
CA ILE A 75 -0.10 1.51 4.92
C ILE A 75 1.36 1.76 4.53
N LEU A 76 1.76 1.38 3.32
CA LEU A 76 3.14 1.47 2.84
C LEU A 76 3.64 2.90 2.64
N GLN A 77 2.73 3.84 2.36
CA GLN A 77 3.05 5.26 2.24
C GLN A 77 3.16 5.98 3.59
N ARG A 78 2.67 5.37 4.69
CA ARG A 78 2.77 5.97 6.01
C ARG A 78 4.18 5.83 6.57
N SER A 79 4.73 6.92 7.08
CA SER A 79 6.01 6.95 7.78
C SER A 79 5.94 6.35 9.19
N LYS A 80 4.73 6.20 9.77
CA LYS A 80 4.50 5.61 11.08
C LYS A 80 3.27 4.70 11.07
N ILE A 81 3.49 3.47 11.53
CA ILE A 81 2.51 2.42 11.83
C ILE A 81 2.78 1.95 13.24
#